data_AF-A0A9W6WZ99-F1
#
_entry.id   AF-A0A9W6WZ99-F1
#
_cell.length_a   1.000
_cell.length_b   1.000
_cell.length_c   1.000
_cell.angle_alpha   90.00
_cell.angle_beta   90.00
_cell.angle_gamma   90.00
#
_symmetry.space_group_name_H-M   'P 1'
#
loop_
_entity.id
_entity.type
_entity.pdbx_description
1 polymer ?
#
loop_
_entity_poly.entity_id
_entity_poly.type
_entity_poly.pdbx_seq_one_letter_code
_entity_poly.pdbx_strand_id
1 'polypeptide(L)'
;MSGKLDPQTPNKIAKSLLSVLVGTKKELVAFEYASHYTVMTANLVAGDPSGETCGMKLLASYIRKEGDLNRLDRSCVDEMPAFNLTIPDVTLHDYFSTEDAYDGEYSPSWTS
;
A
#
# COMPACT_ATOMS: atom_id res chain seq x y z
N MET A 1 4.81 6.09 -8.35
CA MET A 1 4.08 5.73 -7.11
C MET A 1 5.01 4.91 -6.23
N SER A 2 4.87 5.00 -4.91
CA SER A 2 5.67 4.23 -3.96
C SER A 2 4.91 4.00 -2.66
N GLY A 3 5.14 2.87 -2.01
CA GLY A 3 4.67 2.60 -0.65
C GLY A 3 5.77 2.94 0.34
N LYS A 4 5.46 3.68 1.42
CA LYS A 4 6.47 3.97 2.45
C LYS A 4 6.81 2.75 3.32
N LEU A 5 5.94 1.74 3.33
CA LEU A 5 6.19 0.44 3.98
C LEU A 5 6.70 -0.61 2.98
N ASP A 6 7.23 -0.21 1.82
CA ASP A 6 7.82 -1.15 0.85
C ASP A 6 9.24 -1.56 1.28
N PRO A 7 9.46 -2.83 1.69
CA PRO A 7 10.80 -3.29 2.06
C PRO A 7 11.68 -3.64 0.85
N GLN A 8 11.09 -3.89 -0.32
CA GLN A 8 11.79 -4.34 -1.53
C GLN A 8 12.31 -3.15 -2.34
N THR A 9 11.46 -2.12 -2.51
CA THR A 9 11.82 -0.87 -3.19
C THR A 9 11.51 0.35 -2.30
N PRO A 10 12.34 0.63 -1.28
CA PRO A 10 12.06 1.69 -0.30
C PRO A 10 11.82 3.05 -0.92
N ASN A 11 10.89 3.85 -0.37
CA ASN A 11 10.46 5.14 -0.90
C ASN A 11 11.61 6.14 -1.20
N LYS A 12 12.74 6.05 -0.48
CA LYS A 12 13.94 6.85 -0.81
C LYS A 12 14.43 6.62 -2.25
N ILE A 13 14.32 5.39 -2.76
CA ILE A 13 14.71 5.03 -4.12
C ILE A 13 13.75 5.66 -5.13
N ALA A 14 12.45 5.69 -4.84
CA ALA A 14 11.46 6.35 -5.69
C ALA A 14 11.69 7.87 -5.78
N LYS A 15 12.07 8.52 -4.66
CA LYS A 15 12.46 9.94 -4.64
C LYS A 15 13.71 10.20 -5.49
N SER A 16 14.75 9.36 -5.33
CA SER A 16 15.97 9.47 -6.15
C SER A 16 15.66 9.27 -7.64
N LEU A 17 14.84 8.27 -7.99
CA LEU A 17 14.41 8.04 -9.37
C LEU A 17 13.66 9.24 -9.94
N LEU A 18 12.70 9.81 -9.19
CA LEU A 18 11.97 11.01 -9.63
C LEU A 18 12.92 12.17 -9.95
N SER A 19 13.98 12.36 -9.16
CA SER A 19 14.92 13.48 -9.33
C SER A 19 15.74 13.42 -10.62
N VAL A 20 15.96 12.22 -11.16
CA VAL A 20 16.77 12.00 -12.37
C VAL A 20 15.95 11.81 -13.64
N LEU A 21 14.65 11.53 -13.52
CA LEU A 21 13.76 11.43 -14.68
C LEU A 21 13.67 12.78 -15.41
N VAL A 22 13.63 12.78 -16.74
CA VAL A 22 13.47 14.00 -17.56
C VAL A 22 11.99 14.20 -17.89
N GLY A 23 11.53 15.46 -17.88
CA GLY A 23 10.15 15.85 -18.22
C GLY A 23 9.38 16.46 -17.05
N THR A 24 8.29 17.16 -17.36
CA THR A 24 7.47 17.89 -16.38
C THR A 24 6.18 17.15 -15.98
N LYS A 25 5.73 16.20 -16.80
CA LYS A 25 4.55 15.36 -16.54
C LYS A 25 4.89 14.18 -15.61
N LYS A 26 5.54 14.44 -14.48
CA LYS A 26 5.93 13.42 -13.51
C LYS A 26 5.69 13.89 -12.09
N GLU A 27 5.19 12.99 -11.26
CA GLU A 27 4.94 13.22 -9.84
C GLU A 27 5.12 11.92 -9.07
N LEU A 28 5.56 12.01 -7.82
CA LEU A 28 5.58 10.89 -6.89
C LEU A 28 4.40 10.98 -5.93
N VAL A 29 3.39 10.14 -6.15
CA VAL A 29 2.42 9.79 -5.12
C VAL A 29 3.04 8.72 -4.21
N ALA A 30 3.25 9.06 -2.94
CA ALA A 30 3.79 8.17 -1.91
C ALA A 30 2.68 7.84 -0.92
N PHE A 31 2.31 6.57 -0.86
CA PHE A 31 1.29 6.07 0.06
C PHE A 31 1.93 5.77 1.42
N GLU A 32 1.36 6.32 2.50
CA GLU A 32 1.93 6.20 3.86
C GLU A 32 2.07 4.74 4.31
N TYR A 33 1.09 3.89 3.98
CA TYR A 33 1.00 2.55 4.54
C TYR A 33 0.89 1.43 3.48
N ALA A 34 1.17 1.74 2.21
CA ALA A 34 1.16 0.71 1.17
C ALA A 34 2.49 -0.07 1.15
N SER A 35 2.38 -1.34 0.76
CA SER A 35 3.51 -2.26 0.58
C SER A 35 4.12 -2.13 -0.82
N HIS A 36 4.93 -3.12 -1.23
CA HIS A 36 5.44 -3.21 -2.58
C HIS A 36 4.32 -3.26 -3.63
N TYR A 37 4.62 -2.81 -4.85
CA TYR A 37 3.71 -2.88 -6.00
C TYR A 37 2.37 -2.14 -5.79
N THR A 38 2.45 -0.88 -5.34
CA THR A 38 1.29 -0.05 -4.93
C THR A 38 0.19 0.11 -5.98
N VAL A 39 0.48 -0.11 -7.26
CA VAL A 39 -0.55 -0.16 -8.31
C VAL A 39 -1.62 -1.22 -7.98
N MET A 40 -1.22 -2.34 -7.39
CA MET A 40 -2.11 -3.46 -7.08
C MET A 40 -2.29 -3.69 -5.57
N THR A 41 -1.56 -2.98 -4.70
CA THR A 41 -1.59 -3.22 -3.25
C THR A 41 -2.06 -2.01 -2.42
N ALA A 42 -2.24 -0.84 -3.02
CA ALA A 42 -2.86 0.31 -2.35
C ALA A 42 -4.39 0.18 -2.34
N ASN A 43 -4.89 -0.81 -1.60
CA ASN A 43 -6.31 -1.19 -1.56
C ASN A 43 -7.16 -0.09 -0.90
N LEU A 44 -8.37 0.14 -1.42
CA LEU A 44 -9.33 1.09 -0.85
C LEU A 44 -10.13 0.53 0.32
N VAL A 45 -10.20 -0.79 0.44
CA VAL A 45 -10.90 -1.48 1.51
C VAL A 45 -9.89 -2.33 2.27
N ALA A 46 -9.80 -2.11 3.59
CA ALA A 46 -8.92 -2.90 4.45
C ALA A 46 -9.37 -4.38 4.45
N GLY A 47 -8.41 -5.30 4.30
CA GLY A 47 -8.70 -6.74 4.28
C GLY A 47 -9.29 -7.27 2.96
N ASP A 48 -9.47 -6.42 1.94
CA ASP A 48 -9.89 -6.86 0.60
C ASP A 48 -8.74 -6.74 -0.41
N PRO A 49 -7.93 -7.80 -0.60
CA PRO A 49 -6.82 -7.80 -1.56
C PRO A 49 -7.27 -7.92 -3.02
N SER A 50 -8.55 -8.22 -3.27
CA SER A 50 -9.10 -8.39 -4.62
C SER A 50 -9.84 -7.15 -5.13
N GLY A 51 -10.09 -6.20 -4.24
CA GLY A 51 -10.85 -4.99 -4.52
C GLY A 51 -10.10 -3.95 -5.35
N GLU A 52 -10.76 -2.80 -5.52
CA GLU A 52 -10.15 -1.68 -6.21
C GLU A 52 -8.98 -1.08 -5.42
N THR A 53 -7.97 -0.63 -6.16
CA THR A 53 -6.81 0.04 -5.60
C THR A 53 -6.77 1.51 -6.00
N CYS A 54 -6.36 2.37 -5.07
CA CYS A 54 -6.11 3.77 -5.39
C CYS A 54 -4.96 3.91 -6.40
N GLY A 55 -3.96 3.02 -6.34
CA GLY A 55 -2.87 2.97 -7.31
C GLY A 55 -3.35 2.78 -8.75
N MET A 56 -4.31 1.88 -8.99
CA MET A 56 -4.88 1.68 -10.32
C MET A 56 -5.78 2.84 -10.74
N LYS A 57 -6.59 3.41 -9.82
CA LYS A 57 -7.42 4.60 -10.10
C LYS A 57 -6.56 5.80 -10.52
N LEU A 58 -5.46 6.06 -9.82
CA LEU A 58 -4.50 7.11 -10.16
C LEU A 58 -3.86 6.88 -11.54
N LEU A 59 -3.40 5.66 -11.83
CA LEU A 59 -2.80 5.35 -13.13
C LEU A 59 -3.81 5.54 -14.26
N ALA A 60 -5.04 5.04 -14.10
CA ALA A 60 -6.09 5.18 -15.09
C ALA A 60 -6.49 6.66 -15.28
N SER A 61 -6.52 7.44 -14.20
CA SER A 61 -6.73 8.89 -14.24
C SER A 61 -5.61 9.59 -15.02
N TYR A 62 -4.36 9.33 -14.69
CA TYR A 62 -3.20 9.89 -15.39
C TYR A 62 -3.24 9.64 -16.91
N ILE A 63 -3.57 8.40 -17.32
CA ILE A 63 -3.71 8.03 -18.75
C ILE A 63 -4.87 8.77 -19.40
N ARG A 64 -6.07 8.75 -18.79
CA ARG A 64 -7.27 9.41 -19.34
C ARG A 64 -7.14 10.94 -19.41
N LYS A 65 -6.23 11.52 -18.64
CA LYS A 65 -5.92 12.97 -18.65
C LYS A 65 -4.65 13.29 -19.43
N GLU A 66 -4.11 12.35 -20.21
CA GLU A 66 -2.96 12.57 -21.10
C GLU A 66 -1.70 13.07 -20.35
N GLY A 67 -1.56 12.62 -19.11
CA GLY A 67 -0.50 13.02 -18.19
C GLY A 67 -0.58 14.46 -17.70
N ASP A 68 -1.74 15.12 -17.81
CA ASP A 68 -1.96 16.43 -17.20
C ASP A 68 -2.13 16.29 -15.67
N LEU A 69 -1.08 16.67 -14.95
CA LEU A 69 -1.02 16.56 -13.48
C LEU A 69 -2.00 17.48 -12.75
N ASN A 70 -2.47 18.55 -13.40
CA ASN A 70 -3.48 19.45 -12.82
C ASN A 70 -4.89 18.82 -12.87
N ARG A 71 -5.08 17.83 -13.74
CA ARG A 71 -6.34 17.11 -13.91
C ARG A 71 -6.29 15.71 -13.31
N LEU A 72 -5.17 15.33 -12.70
CA LEU A 72 -5.01 14.05 -12.03
C LEU A 72 -5.95 13.98 -10.83
N ASP A 73 -6.92 13.06 -10.91
CA ASP A 73 -7.83 12.77 -9.81
C ASP A 73 -7.10 11.97 -8.73
N ARG A 74 -6.91 12.60 -7.56
CA ARG A 74 -6.24 12.02 -6.38
C ARG A 74 -7.20 11.75 -5.22
N SER A 75 -8.51 11.92 -5.40
CA SER A 75 -9.51 11.76 -4.34
C SER A 75 -9.41 10.44 -3.59
N CYS A 76 -9.05 9.36 -4.29
CA CYS A 76 -8.87 8.04 -3.68
C CYS A 76 -7.77 7.95 -2.61
N VAL A 77 -6.83 8.90 -2.58
CA VAL A 77 -5.77 8.94 -1.56
C VAL A 77 -6.36 9.31 -0.20
N ASP A 78 -7.32 10.22 -0.18
CA ASP A 78 -8.03 10.66 1.04
C ASP A 78 -9.02 9.60 1.54
N GLU A 79 -9.46 8.69 0.66
CA GLU A 79 -10.34 7.57 0.96
C GLU A 79 -9.59 6.33 1.48
N MET A 80 -8.25 6.34 1.49
CA MET A 80 -7.49 5.17 1.91
C MET A 80 -7.75 4.82 3.38
N PRO A 81 -7.85 3.51 3.69
CA PRO A 81 -8.13 3.08 5.05
C PRO A 81 -6.99 3.49 5.99
N ALA A 82 -7.35 3.77 7.24
CA ALA A 82 -6.38 3.97 8.30
C ALA A 82 -5.51 2.72 8.47
N PHE A 83 -4.24 2.93 8.83
CA PHE A 83 -3.34 1.82 9.14
C PHE A 83 -3.85 1.06 10.36
N ASN A 84 -4.06 -0.24 10.19
CA ASN A 84 -4.47 -1.12 11.26
C ASN A 84 -3.52 -2.33 11.30
N LEU A 85 -3.00 -2.60 12.49
CA LEU A 85 -2.09 -3.69 12.79
C LEU A 85 -2.82 -4.86 13.48
N THR A 86 -4.14 -4.82 13.57
CA THR A 86 -4.94 -5.95 14.06
C THR A 86 -4.82 -7.12 13.07
N ILE A 87 -4.26 -8.24 13.54
CA ILE A 87 -4.13 -9.47 12.78
C ILE A 87 -5.38 -10.32 13.00
N PRO A 88 -6.02 -10.90 11.95
CA PRO A 88 -7.14 -11.82 12.15
C PRO A 88 -6.72 -13.05 12.97
N ASP A 89 -7.56 -13.49 13.90
CA ASP A 89 -7.28 -14.61 14.82
C ASP A 89 -6.77 -15.86 14.09
N VAL A 90 -7.37 -16.20 12.95
CA VAL A 90 -6.92 -17.35 12.13
C VAL A 90 -5.46 -17.19 11.70
N THR A 91 -5.07 -16.01 11.21
CA THR A 91 -3.67 -15.73 10.83
C THR A 91 -2.75 -15.71 12.05
N LEU A 92 -3.26 -15.21 13.18
CA LEU A 92 -2.52 -15.17 14.43
C LEU A 92 -2.17 -16.59 14.93
N HIS A 93 -3.16 -17.46 14.98
CA HIS A 93 -3.01 -18.85 15.41
C HIS A 93 -2.14 -19.65 14.44
N ASP A 94 -2.41 -19.54 13.13
CA ASP A 94 -1.71 -20.31 12.09
C ASP A 94 -0.21 -19.97 11.98
N TYR A 95 0.16 -18.70 12.15
CA TYR A 95 1.54 -18.24 11.94
C TYR A 95 2.33 -18.00 13.22
N PHE A 96 1.66 -17.62 14.31
CA PHE A 96 2.33 -17.25 15.56
C PHE A 96 1.97 -18.19 16.73
N SER A 97 0.94 -19.03 16.59
CA SER A 97 0.43 -19.94 17.63
C SER A 97 0.26 -19.23 18.99
N THR A 98 -0.34 -18.05 18.98
CA THR A 98 -0.54 -17.20 20.17
C THR A 98 -1.86 -16.45 20.08
N GLU A 99 -2.34 -15.89 21.20
CA GLU A 99 -3.57 -15.08 21.27
C GLU A 99 -3.30 -13.57 21.10
N ASP A 100 -2.04 -13.13 21.07
CA ASP A 100 -1.69 -11.73 20.80
C ASP A 100 -0.40 -11.63 19.95
N ALA A 101 -0.43 -10.86 18.86
CA ALA A 101 0.66 -10.79 17.88
C ALA A 101 1.92 -10.07 18.38
N TYR A 102 1.79 -9.30 19.45
CA TYR A 102 2.80 -8.36 19.92
C TYR A 102 3.36 -8.77 21.28
N ASP A 103 2.49 -9.18 22.20
CA ASP A 103 2.80 -9.48 23.59
C ASP A 103 2.36 -10.90 24.02
N GLY A 104 1.84 -11.72 23.10
CA GLY A 104 1.32 -13.05 23.40
C GLY A 104 2.40 -14.11 23.61
N GLU A 105 2.09 -15.10 24.46
CA GLU A 105 2.93 -16.28 24.66
C GLU A 105 2.59 -17.37 23.63
N TYR A 106 3.60 -18.14 23.23
CA TYR A 106 3.39 -19.31 22.37
C TYR A 106 2.53 -20.35 23.10
N SER A 107 1.47 -20.81 22.43
CA SER A 107 0.60 -21.88 22.89
C SER A 107 0.61 -23.06 21.91
N PRO A 108 1.01 -24.26 22.36
CA PRO A 108 1.04 -25.44 21.51
C PRO A 108 -0.36 -25.93 21.12
N SER A 109 -1.42 -25.43 21.74
CA SER A 109 -2.82 -25.74 21.39
C SER A 109 -3.19 -25.31 19.96
N TRP A 110 -2.44 -24.35 19.40
CA TRP A 110 -2.69 -23.76 18.09
C TRP A 110 -1.67 -24.20 17.03
N THR A 111 -0.80 -25.16 17.36
CA THR A 111 0.13 -25.74 16.38
C THR A 111 -0.61 -26.76 15.52
N SER A 112 -0.60 -26.55 14.20
CA SER A 112 -1.06 -27.51 13.19
C SER A 112 -0.14 -28.71 13.07
#